data_AF-A0A7V1H8R2-F1
#
_entry.id   AF-A0A7V1H8R2-F1
#
_cell.length_a   1.000
_cell.length_b   1.000
_cell.length_c   1.000
_cell.angle_alpha   90.00
_cell.angle_beta   90.00
_cell.angle_gamma   90.00
#
_symmetry.space_group_name_H-M   'P 1'
#
loop_
_entity.id
_entity.type
_entity.pdbx_description
1 polymer ?
#
loop_
_entity_poly.entity_id
_entity_poly.type
_entity_poly.pdbx_seq_one_letter_code
_entity_poly.pdbx_strand_id
1 'polypeptide(L)'
;LVNQGLKMNEVLITGVSLRIRPVLMTAFTTMFGLMPLLFAQGPGAEIQRPLATVVIGGIFTSTLITLFVLPLLYQTLKKHPSSTV
;
A
#
# COMPACT_ATOMS: atom_id res chain seq x y z
N LEU A 1 -16.94 12.08 3.03
CA LEU A 1 -17.38 10.66 2.90
C LEU A 1 -18.17 10.20 4.13
N VAL A 2 -17.71 10.42 5.38
CA VAL A 2 -18.50 10.10 6.60
C VAL A 2 -19.74 10.99 6.78
N ASN A 3 -19.71 12.24 6.30
CA ASN A 3 -20.83 13.18 6.36
C ASN A 3 -21.96 12.91 5.34
N GLN A 4 -21.90 11.83 4.55
CA GLN A 4 -22.90 11.50 3.52
C GLN A 4 -23.90 10.40 3.93
N GLY A 5 -23.87 9.94 5.18
CA GLY A 5 -24.77 8.87 5.66
C GLY A 5 -24.43 7.48 5.13
N LEU A 6 -23.32 7.32 4.40
CA LEU A 6 -22.83 6.03 3.89
C LEU A 6 -22.45 5.10 5.05
N LYS A 7 -22.83 3.83 4.95
CA LYS A 7 -22.48 2.82 5.94
C LYS A 7 -20.96 2.73 6.02
N MET A 8 -20.40 2.63 7.23
CA MET A 8 -18.93 2.64 7.46
C MET A 8 -18.18 1.64 6.56
N ASN A 9 -18.80 0.49 6.29
CA ASN A 9 -18.26 -0.52 5.38
C ASN A 9 -18.06 0.01 3.95
N GLU A 10 -18.98 0.80 3.42
CA GLU A 10 -18.87 1.38 2.07
C GLU A 10 -17.75 2.41 2.01
N VAL A 11 -17.56 3.23 3.05
CA VAL A 11 -16.47 4.22 3.10
C VAL A 11 -15.11 3.51 3.15
N LEU A 12 -15.00 2.43 3.92
CA LEU A 12 -13.80 1.59 3.98
C LEU A 12 -13.50 0.92 2.63
N ILE A 13 -14.49 0.25 2.02
CA ILE A 13 -14.33 -0.43 0.73
C ILE A 13 -13.96 0.58 -0.37
N THR A 14 -14.59 1.75 -0.38
CA THR A 14 -14.30 2.82 -1.34
C THR A 14 -12.88 3.37 -1.13
N GLY A 15 -12.49 3.63 0.12
CA GLY A 15 -11.14 4.11 0.46
C GLY A 15 -10.04 3.11 0.09
N VAL A 16 -10.29 1.82 0.29
CA VAL A 16 -9.40 0.72 -0.12
C VAL A 16 -9.29 0.65 -1.64
N SER A 17 -10.41 0.68 -2.35
CA SER A 17 -10.43 0.59 -3.83
C SER A 17 -9.71 1.74 -4.52
N LEU A 18 -9.78 2.95 -3.94
CA LEU A 18 -9.09 4.14 -4.47
C LEU A 18 -7.56 4.05 -4.34
N ARG A 19 -7.03 3.24 -3.40
CA ARG A 19 -5.58 3.07 -3.20
C ARG A 19 -5.01 1.86 -3.93
N ILE A 20 -5.79 0.78 -4.09
CA ILE A 20 -5.34 -0.44 -4.79
C ILE A 20 -4.92 -0.15 -6.24
N ARG A 21 -5.65 0.71 -6.96
CA ARG A 21 -5.32 1.05 -8.37
C ARG A 21 -3.93 1.71 -8.51
N PRO A 22 -3.62 2.81 -7.80
CA PRO A 22 -2.29 3.41 -7.80
C PRO A 22 -1.17 2.45 -7.37
N VAL A 23 -1.40 1.63 -6.35
CA VAL A 23 -0.37 0.69 -5.86
C VAL A 23 -0.05 -0.37 -6.90
N LEU A 24 -1.09 -0.98 -7.49
CA LEU A 24 -0.85 -1.99 -8.51
C LEU A 24 -0.11 -1.39 -9.70
N MET A 25 -0.46 -0.16 -10.11
CA MET A 25 0.24 0.56 -11.17
C MET A 25 1.73 0.74 -10.87
N THR A 26 2.09 1.20 -9.67
CA THR A 26 3.50 1.37 -9.30
C THR A 26 4.21 0.04 -9.15
N ALA A 27 3.57 -0.97 -8.54
CA ALA A 27 4.11 -2.31 -8.41
C ALA A 27 4.42 -2.95 -9.76
N PHE A 28 3.50 -2.86 -10.73
CA PHE A 28 3.74 -3.35 -12.09
C PHE A 28 4.85 -2.57 -12.80
N THR A 29 4.84 -1.24 -12.69
CA THR A 29 5.88 -0.39 -13.29
C THR A 29 7.27 -0.75 -12.74
N THR A 30 7.39 -0.93 -11.42
CA THR A 30 8.62 -1.36 -10.76
C THR A 30 9.00 -2.77 -11.14
N MET A 31 8.06 -3.72 -11.19
CA MET A 31 8.34 -5.08 -11.65
C MET A 31 8.90 -5.06 -13.07
N PHE A 32 8.27 -4.36 -14.02
CA PHE A 32 8.77 -4.29 -15.39
C PHE A 32 10.12 -3.54 -15.48
N GLY A 33 10.32 -2.47 -14.72
CA GLY A 33 11.56 -1.71 -14.70
C GLY A 33 12.74 -2.46 -14.06
N LEU A 34 12.47 -3.33 -13.08
CA LEU A 34 13.49 -4.10 -12.36
C LEU A 34 13.63 -5.55 -12.84
N MET A 35 12.68 -6.06 -13.63
CA MET A 35 12.73 -7.39 -14.25
C MET A 35 14.07 -7.67 -14.94
N PRO A 36 14.62 -6.80 -15.81
CA PRO A 36 15.91 -7.08 -16.45
C PRO A 36 17.09 -7.08 -15.46
N LEU A 37 17.02 -6.31 -14.37
CA LEU A 37 18.05 -6.27 -13.32
C LEU A 37 18.12 -7.60 -12.54
N LEU A 38 17.01 -8.34 -12.46
CA LEU A 38 17.01 -9.68 -11.86
C LEU A 38 17.78 -10.69 -12.72
N PHE A 39 17.68 -10.58 -14.05
CA PHE A 39 18.36 -11.47 -14.99
C PHE A 39 19.77 -11.00 -15.38
N ALA A 40 20.12 -9.74 -15.11
CA ALA A 40 21.46 -9.23 -15.37
C ALA A 40 22.52 -10.07 -14.66
N GLN A 41 23.56 -10.46 -15.40
CA GLN A 41 24.71 -11.25 -14.94
C GLN A 41 25.96 -10.46 -15.36
N GLY A 42 26.49 -9.68 -14.44
CA GLY A 42 27.60 -8.78 -14.66
C GLY A 42 28.05 -8.12 -13.35
N PRO A 43 29.15 -7.34 -13.35
CA PRO A 43 29.64 -6.64 -12.17
C PRO A 43 28.53 -5.77 -11.56
N GLY A 44 28.29 -5.89 -10.24
CA GLY A 44 27.24 -5.16 -9.54
C GLY A 44 25.85 -5.81 -9.54
N ALA A 45 25.64 -6.91 -10.29
CA ALA A 45 24.38 -7.68 -10.25
C ALA A 45 24.12 -8.30 -8.86
N GLU A 46 25.19 -8.59 -8.12
CA GLU A 46 25.15 -9.08 -6.73
C GLU A 46 24.50 -8.09 -5.75
N ILE A 47 24.52 -6.79 -6.07
CA ILE A 47 23.89 -5.73 -5.27
C ILE A 47 22.52 -5.36 -5.84
N GLN A 48 22.39 -5.30 -7.17
CA GLN A 48 21.14 -4.87 -7.83
C GLN A 48 19.98 -5.86 -7.62
N ARG A 49 20.25 -7.17 -7.65
CA ARG A 49 19.25 -8.22 -7.42
C ARG A 49 18.58 -8.11 -6.04
N PRO A 50 19.32 -8.12 -4.91
CA PRO A 50 18.69 -8.01 -3.59
C PRO A 50 17.98 -6.66 -3.40
N LEU A 51 18.51 -5.58 -3.97
CA LEU A 51 17.87 -4.25 -3.90
C LEU A 51 16.51 -4.27 -4.61
N ALA A 52 16.42 -4.86 -5.80
CA ALA A 52 15.16 -5.00 -6.53
C ALA A 52 14.14 -5.85 -5.76
N THR A 53 14.57 -6.96 -5.17
CA THR A 53 13.70 -7.82 -4.35
C THR A 53 13.16 -7.08 -3.13
N VAL A 54 14.01 -6.32 -2.42
CA VAL A 54 13.60 -5.53 -1.24
C VAL A 54 12.59 -4.45 -1.63
N VAL A 55 12.77 -3.75 -2.75
CA VAL A 55 11.83 -2.72 -3.19
C VAL A 55 10.45 -3.30 -3.49
N ILE A 56 10.39 -4.43 -4.22
CA ILE A 56 9.13 -5.11 -4.53
C ILE A 56 8.42 -5.56 -3.24
N GLY A 57 9.15 -6.20 -2.33
CA GLY A 57 8.61 -6.62 -1.03
C GLY A 57 8.16 -5.44 -0.16
N GLY A 58 8.91 -4.34 -0.16
CA GLY A 58 8.60 -3.12 0.58
C GLY A 58 7.30 -2.45 0.11
N ILE A 59 7.08 -2.36 -1.20
CA ILE A 59 5.83 -1.81 -1.77
C ILE A 59 4.64 -2.66 -1.36
N PHE A 60 4.75 -3.99 -1.46
CA PHE A 60 3.69 -4.91 -1.07
C PHE A 60 3.36 -4.79 0.42
N THR A 61 4.38 -4.84 1.27
CA THR A 61 4.22 -4.79 2.73
C THR A 61 3.69 -3.44 3.20
N SER A 62 4.22 -2.33 2.67
CA SER A 62 3.76 -0.97 2.98
C SER A 62 2.31 -0.74 2.55
N THR A 63 1.90 -1.32 1.41
CA THR A 63 0.51 -1.27 0.97
C THR A 63 -0.40 -2.03 1.89
N LEU A 64 -0.02 -3.26 2.25
CA LEU A 64 -0.82 -4.10 3.13
C LEU A 64 -0.98 -3.42 4.50
N ILE A 65 0.12 -2.88 5.05
CA ILE A 65 0.11 -2.06 6.25
C ILE A 65 -0.82 -0.86 6.07
N THR A 66 -0.72 -0.10 4.98
CA THR A 66 -1.58 1.07 4.76
C THR A 66 -3.06 0.70 4.68
N LEU A 67 -3.39 -0.41 4.00
CA LEU A 67 -4.74 -0.93 3.88
C LEU A 67 -5.32 -1.47 5.19
N PHE A 68 -4.48 -1.92 6.13
CA PHE A 68 -4.89 -2.37 7.46
C PHE A 68 -4.89 -1.23 8.50
N VAL A 69 -3.88 -0.37 8.46
CA VAL A 69 -3.72 0.77 9.37
C VAL A 69 -4.83 1.78 9.14
N LEU A 70 -5.23 2.05 7.90
CA LEU A 70 -6.31 3.00 7.61
C LEU A 70 -7.64 2.60 8.27
N PRO A 71 -8.17 1.37 8.12
CA PRO A 71 -9.38 0.93 8.84
C PRO A 71 -9.19 0.85 10.36
N LEU A 72 -8.02 0.43 10.84
CA LEU A 72 -7.72 0.39 12.29
C LEU A 72 -7.72 1.78 12.93
N LEU A 73 -7.10 2.74 12.25
CA LEU A 73 -7.05 4.14 12.68
C LEU A 73 -8.46 4.75 12.63
N TYR A 74 -9.21 4.50 11.56
CA TYR A 74 -10.59 4.99 11.45
C TYR A 74 -11.52 4.41 12.52
N GLN A 75 -11.38 3.12 12.83
CA GLN A 75 -12.13 2.47 13.91
C GLN A 75 -11.75 3.04 15.27
N THR A 76 -10.47 3.26 15.54
CA THR A 76 -9.99 3.81 16.82
C THR A 76 -10.41 5.27 17.00
N LEU A 77 -10.23 6.12 15.97
CA LEU A 77 -10.65 7.52 15.99
C LEU A 77 -12.17 7.65 16.16
N LYS A 78 -12.97 6.81 15.49
CA LYS A 78 -14.42 6.81 15.68
C LYS A 78 -14.86 6.19 17.00
N LYS A 79 -14.12 5.22 17.56
CA LYS A 79 -14.39 4.67 18.91
C LYS A 79 -14.14 5.72 20.00
N HIS A 80 -13.47 6.83 19.67
CA HIS A 80 -13.28 7.98 20.56
C HIS A 80 -13.95 9.27 20.03
N PRO A 81 -15.29 9.35 19.90
CA PRO A 81 -15.96 10.60 19.53
C PRO A 81 -16.39 11.42 20.76
N SER A 82 -15.89 11.14 21.97
CA SER A 82 -16.39 11.80 23.18
C SER A 82 -15.50 11.60 24.41
N SER A 83 -14.38 12.30 24.45
CA SER A 83 -13.93 12.93 25.69
C SER A 83 -13.08 14.14 25.32
N THR A 84 -13.66 15.31 25.59
CA THR A 84 -13.00 16.61 25.77
C THR A 84 -13.28 17.64 24.67
N VAL A 85 -14.30 18.46 25.01
CA VAL A 85 -14.69 19.83 24.61
C VAL A 85 -15.46 20.02 23.31
#